data_AF-A0A7V4HEY1-F1
#
_entry.id   AF-A0A7V4HEY1-F1
#
_cell.length_a   1.000
_cell.length_b   1.000
_cell.length_c   1.000
_cell.angle_alpha   90.00
_cell.angle_beta   90.00
_cell.angle_gamma   90.00
#
_symmetry.space_group_name_H-M   'P 1'
#
loop_
_entity.id
_entity.type
_entity.pdbx_description
1 polymer ?
#
loop_
_entity_poly.entity_id
_entity_poly.type
_entity_poly.pdbx_seq_one_letter_code
_entity_poly.pdbx_strand_id
1 'polypeptide(L)'
;MSVEEKLPSRENLTPAELQAIEEHKYYMSQKQGREVSIEEAVEDFVRNIKAAWLRDKMCRDTREELREIEQHKEKLAREKGQPVSRNVAAEEWCTRYAPIWRRERESLERNGFVSITVVVHNERGVHLRPTSDLARLASQFDCDVYVHKPNMPYYNFLLNGKPYMNVKSIMGMLSLGIVIGDTLEFIATGREATKALEAVKKMLLQEDVPANA
;
A
#
# COMPACT_ATOMS: atom_id res chain seq x y z
N MET A 1 -26.36 13.78 -20.05
CA MET A 1 -26.41 12.89 -18.88
C MET A 1 -25.18 13.19 -18.06
N SER A 2 -25.34 13.91 -16.95
CA SER A 2 -24.25 14.23 -16.06
C SER A 2 -23.79 12.93 -15.41
N VAL A 3 -22.56 12.51 -15.71
CA VAL A 3 -21.90 11.48 -14.92
C VAL A 3 -21.70 12.13 -13.57
N GLU A 4 -22.51 11.78 -12.57
CA GLU A 4 -22.16 12.06 -11.19
C GLU A 4 -20.82 11.37 -10.94
N GLU A 5 -19.74 12.15 -11.02
CA GLU A 5 -18.42 11.73 -10.57
C GLU A 5 -18.56 11.41 -9.09
N LYS A 6 -18.77 10.12 -8.80
CA LYS A 6 -18.83 9.58 -7.46
C LYS A 6 -17.46 9.89 -6.84
N LEU A 7 -17.43 10.90 -5.96
CA LEU A 7 -16.22 11.27 -5.25
C LEU A 7 -15.63 10.02 -4.57
N PRO A 8 -14.32 9.78 -4.69
CA PRO A 8 -13.69 8.63 -4.08
C PRO A 8 -13.98 8.61 -2.57
N SER A 9 -14.12 7.41 -2.01
CA SER A 9 -14.32 7.24 -0.58
C SER A 9 -13.27 8.05 0.17
N ARG A 10 -13.71 8.97 1.04
CA ARG A 10 -12.83 9.79 1.89
C ARG A 10 -12.17 8.97 3.02
N GLU A 11 -12.37 7.66 3.02
CA GLU A 11 -11.84 6.77 4.04
C GLU A 11 -10.30 6.72 3.95
N ASN A 12 -9.65 7.03 5.06
CA ASN A 12 -8.21 6.93 5.19
C ASN A 12 -7.82 5.53 5.63
N LEU A 13 -7.26 4.75 4.72
CA LEU A 13 -6.91 3.36 4.93
C LEU A 13 -5.55 3.22 5.63
N THR A 14 -5.43 2.15 6.41
CA THR A 14 -4.16 1.60 6.87
C THR A 14 -3.62 0.58 5.86
N PRO A 15 -2.30 0.29 5.83
CA PRO A 15 -1.74 -0.75 4.95
C PRO A 15 -2.36 -2.13 5.17
N ALA A 16 -2.72 -2.48 6.41
CA ALA A 16 -3.41 -3.74 6.69
C ALA A 16 -4.83 -3.78 6.11
N GLU A 17 -5.57 -2.67 6.17
CA GLU A 17 -6.88 -2.58 5.50
C GLU A 17 -6.74 -2.64 3.99
N LEU A 18 -5.75 -1.94 3.41
CA LEU A 18 -5.52 -1.98 1.97
C LEU A 18 -5.20 -3.40 1.49
N GLN A 19 -4.35 -4.15 2.20
CA GLN A 19 -4.08 -5.55 1.87
C GLN A 19 -5.35 -6.41 1.93
N ALA A 20 -6.19 -6.24 2.95
CA ALA A 20 -7.45 -6.97 3.04
C ALA A 20 -8.43 -6.59 1.92
N ILE A 21 -8.42 -5.33 1.48
CA ILE A 21 -9.21 -4.86 0.35
C ILE A 21 -8.70 -5.46 -0.96
N GLU A 22 -7.39 -5.61 -1.15
CA GLU A 22 -6.82 -6.26 -2.34
C GLU A 22 -7.20 -7.74 -2.44
N GLU A 23 -7.13 -8.46 -1.32
CA GLU A 23 -7.61 -9.84 -1.23
C GLU A 23 -9.11 -9.92 -1.54
N HIS A 24 -9.91 -9.02 -0.96
CA HIS A 24 -11.34 -8.94 -1.23
C HIS A 24 -11.63 -8.64 -2.71
N LYS A 25 -10.93 -7.67 -3.31
CA LYS A 25 -11.03 -7.30 -4.73
C LYS A 25 -10.78 -8.51 -5.63
N TYR A 26 -9.76 -9.30 -5.31
CA TYR A 26 -9.46 -10.54 -6.02
C TYR A 26 -10.65 -11.52 -5.96
N TYR A 27 -11.15 -11.85 -4.77
CA TYR A 27 -12.28 -12.78 -4.62
C TYR A 27 -13.57 -12.25 -5.26
N MET A 28 -13.85 -10.95 -5.14
CA MET A 28 -14.98 -10.31 -5.82
C MET A 28 -14.88 -10.46 -7.33
N SER A 29 -13.68 -10.25 -7.89
CA SER A 29 -13.45 -10.37 -9.34
C SER A 29 -13.70 -11.80 -9.82
N GLN A 30 -13.23 -12.80 -9.08
CA GLN A 30 -13.48 -14.22 -9.39
C GLN A 30 -14.98 -14.54 -9.33
N LYS A 31 -15.69 -14.06 -8.31
CA LYS A 31 -17.13 -14.31 -8.13
C LYS A 31 -17.98 -13.65 -9.21
N GLN A 32 -17.60 -12.45 -9.67
CA GLN A 32 -18.35 -11.70 -10.68
C GLN A 32 -17.99 -12.08 -12.11
N GLY A 33 -16.86 -12.77 -12.31
CA GLY A 33 -16.36 -13.10 -13.65
C GLY A 33 -15.89 -11.88 -14.45
N ARG A 34 -15.59 -10.76 -13.76
CA ARG A 34 -15.03 -9.53 -14.32
C ARG A 34 -14.02 -8.93 -13.36
N GLU A 35 -13.13 -8.08 -13.86
CA GLU A 35 -12.26 -7.29 -13.01
C GLU A 35 -13.09 -6.28 -12.21
N VAL A 36 -12.87 -6.27 -10.89
CA VAL A 36 -13.48 -5.32 -9.94
C VAL A 36 -12.46 -4.21 -9.66
N SER A 37 -12.92 -2.97 -9.73
CA SER A 37 -12.03 -1.83 -9.48
C SER A 37 -11.69 -1.71 -7.98
N ILE A 38 -10.60 -1.02 -7.66
CA ILE A 38 -10.22 -0.81 -6.26
C ILE A 38 -11.27 0.01 -5.52
N GLU A 39 -11.91 0.98 -6.17
CA GLU A 39 -12.99 1.80 -5.60
C GLU A 39 -14.22 0.96 -5.28
N GLU A 40 -14.65 0.09 -6.20
CA GLU A 40 -15.74 -0.84 -5.96
C GLU A 40 -15.45 -1.76 -4.77
N ALA A 41 -14.22 -2.27 -4.68
CA ALA A 41 -13.78 -3.13 -3.58
C ALA A 41 -13.70 -2.37 -2.25
N VAL A 42 -13.20 -1.13 -2.24
CA VAL A 42 -13.18 -0.26 -1.05
C VAL A 42 -14.61 0.00 -0.56
N GLU A 43 -15.52 0.36 -1.47
CA GLU A 43 -16.92 0.63 -1.10
C GLU A 43 -17.60 -0.60 -0.49
N ASP A 44 -17.45 -1.77 -1.11
CA ASP A 44 -18.02 -3.02 -0.60
C ASP A 44 -17.39 -3.41 0.73
N PHE A 45 -16.06 -3.36 0.83
CA PHE A 45 -15.33 -3.70 2.05
C PHE A 45 -15.76 -2.81 3.22
N VAL A 46 -15.76 -1.49 3.04
CA VAL A 46 -16.15 -0.54 4.10
C VAL A 46 -17.59 -0.77 4.54
N ARG A 47 -18.50 -1.04 3.60
CA ARG A 47 -19.93 -1.22 3.90
C ARG A 47 -20.23 -2.56 4.58
N ASN A 48 -19.60 -3.65 4.13
CA ASN A 48 -20.06 -5.00 4.43
C ASN A 48 -19.06 -5.81 5.28
N ILE A 49 -17.76 -5.50 5.23
CA ILE A 49 -16.70 -6.38 5.74
C ILE A 49 -15.90 -5.74 6.88
N LYS A 50 -15.60 -4.44 6.77
CA LYS A 50 -14.65 -3.71 7.63
C LYS A 50 -14.92 -3.92 9.11
N ALA A 51 -16.17 -3.82 9.55
CA ALA A 51 -16.51 -3.96 10.98
C ALA A 51 -16.21 -5.36 11.54
N ALA A 52 -16.46 -6.43 10.78
CA ALA A 52 -16.15 -7.79 11.20
C ALA A 52 -14.64 -8.04 11.16
N TRP A 53 -14.00 -7.63 10.07
CA TRP A 53 -12.56 -7.76 9.88
C TRP A 53 -11.77 -7.03 10.98
N LEU A 54 -12.19 -5.83 11.39
CA LEU A 54 -11.54 -5.08 12.47
C LEU A 54 -11.63 -5.81 13.82
N ARG A 55 -12.79 -6.41 14.16
CA ARG A 55 -12.92 -7.20 15.39
C ARG A 55 -11.98 -8.41 15.38
N ASP A 56 -11.91 -9.11 14.26
CA ASP A 56 -11.03 -10.27 14.11
C ASP A 56 -9.55 -9.86 14.18
N LYS A 57 -9.20 -8.74 13.54
CA LYS A 57 -7.86 -8.16 13.61
C LYS A 57 -7.50 -7.79 15.06
N MET A 58 -8.37 -7.08 15.78
CA MET A 58 -8.16 -6.71 17.18
C MET A 58 -7.90 -7.95 18.06
N CYS A 59 -8.67 -9.02 17.87
CA CYS A 59 -8.46 -10.28 18.59
C CYS A 59 -7.11 -10.92 18.26
N ARG A 60 -6.71 -10.96 16.98
CA ARG A 60 -5.40 -11.48 16.55
C ARG A 60 -4.26 -10.66 17.13
N ASP A 61 -4.34 -9.33 17.01
CA ASP A 61 -3.32 -8.40 17.47
C ASP A 61 -3.17 -8.45 18.99
N THR A 62 -4.27 -8.46 19.75
CA THR A 62 -4.23 -8.61 21.21
C THR A 62 -3.54 -9.92 21.60
N ARG A 63 -3.89 -11.02 20.93
CA ARG A 63 -3.27 -12.32 21.21
C ARG A 63 -1.77 -12.32 20.94
N GLU A 64 -1.32 -11.61 19.91
CA GLU A 64 0.09 -11.52 19.55
C GLU A 64 0.85 -10.54 20.44
N GLU A 65 0.27 -9.38 20.77
CA GLU A 65 0.81 -8.44 21.77
C GLU A 65 1.03 -9.13 23.12
N LEU A 66 0.08 -9.97 23.56
CA LEU A 66 0.25 -10.75 24.79
C LEU A 66 1.40 -11.75 24.72
N ARG A 67 1.68 -12.35 23.55
CA ARG A 67 2.83 -13.25 23.36
C ARG A 67 4.14 -12.47 23.40
N GLU A 68 4.20 -11.30 22.80
CA GLU A 68 5.39 -10.43 22.84
C GLU A 68 5.72 -9.98 24.26
N ILE A 69 4.71 -9.59 25.04
CA ILE A 69 4.88 -9.22 26.45
C ILE A 69 5.40 -10.41 27.26
N GLU A 70 4.90 -11.61 27.00
CA GLU A 70 5.35 -12.81 27.69
C GLU A 70 6.81 -13.14 27.35
N GLN A 71 7.20 -13.08 26.08
CA GLN A 71 8.59 -13.25 25.65
C GLN A 71 9.52 -12.18 26.25
N HIS A 72 9.06 -10.92 26.29
CA HIS A 72 9.80 -9.84 26.91
C HIS A 72 9.98 -10.04 28.42
N LYS A 73 8.94 -10.50 29.11
CA LYS A 73 9.01 -10.85 30.54
C LYS A 73 10.06 -11.92 30.80
N GLU A 74 10.08 -12.99 30.00
CA GLU A 74 11.09 -14.03 30.13
C GLU A 74 12.51 -13.50 29.91
N LYS A 75 12.70 -12.67 28.87
CA LYS A 75 14.00 -12.03 28.59
C LYS A 75 14.46 -11.17 29.77
N LEU A 76 13.57 -10.32 30.29
CA LEU A 76 13.86 -9.42 31.40
C LEU A 76 14.17 -10.18 32.69
N ALA A 77 13.48 -11.30 32.94
CA ALA A 77 13.76 -12.17 34.08
C ALA A 77 15.15 -12.83 33.99
N ARG A 78 15.57 -13.26 32.79
CA ARG A 78 16.92 -13.78 32.55
C ARG A 78 18.00 -12.71 32.76
N GLU A 79 17.76 -11.49 32.28
CA GLU A 79 18.70 -10.37 32.41
C GLU A 79 18.87 -9.90 33.87
N LYS A 80 17.78 -9.88 34.64
CA LYS A 80 17.80 -9.46 36.06
C LYS A 80 18.19 -10.58 37.02
N GLY A 81 18.27 -11.84 36.54
CA GLY A 81 18.53 -13.01 37.38
C GLY A 81 17.44 -13.31 38.41
N GLN A 82 16.24 -12.74 38.25
CA GLN A 82 15.10 -12.92 39.17
C GLN A 82 13.76 -12.86 38.44
N PRO A 83 12.69 -13.47 38.98
CA PRO A 83 11.37 -13.41 38.37
C PRO A 83 10.85 -11.98 38.24
N VAL A 84 10.27 -11.66 37.08
CA VAL A 84 9.63 -10.37 36.82
C VAL A 84 8.13 -10.57 36.70
N SER A 85 7.35 -9.70 37.33
CA SER A 85 5.88 -9.75 37.23
C SER A 85 5.42 -9.33 35.83
N ARG A 86 4.28 -9.85 35.40
CA ARG A 86 3.71 -9.52 34.09
C ARG A 86 3.43 -8.02 33.93
N ASN A 87 2.98 -7.35 34.99
CA ASN A 87 2.66 -5.92 34.92
C ASN A 87 3.90 -5.06 34.64
N VAL A 88 5.03 -5.36 35.30
CA VAL A 88 6.29 -4.64 35.09
C VAL A 88 6.82 -4.86 33.67
N ALA A 89 6.78 -6.10 33.19
CA ALA A 89 7.19 -6.40 31.83
C ALA A 89 6.25 -5.75 30.79
N ALA A 90 4.94 -5.75 31.04
CA ALA A 90 3.96 -5.11 30.17
C ALA A 90 4.16 -3.59 30.10
N GLU A 91 4.42 -2.93 31.23
CA GLU A 91 4.69 -1.49 31.29
C GLU A 91 5.93 -1.13 30.46
N GLU A 92 7.06 -1.80 30.70
CA GLU A 92 8.28 -1.57 29.93
C GLU A 92 8.07 -1.85 28.43
N TRP A 93 7.37 -2.94 28.10
CA TRP A 93 7.11 -3.30 26.72
C TRP A 93 6.21 -2.29 26.01
N CYS A 94 5.13 -1.85 26.66
CA CYS A 94 4.22 -0.83 26.16
C CYS A 94 4.93 0.48 25.85
N THR A 95 5.89 0.88 26.69
CA THR A 95 6.65 2.12 26.49
C THR A 95 7.69 2.00 25.38
N ARG A 96 8.44 0.89 25.33
CA ARG A 96 9.63 0.76 24.47
C ARG A 96 9.35 0.11 23.13
N TYR A 97 8.56 -0.96 23.11
CA TYR A 97 8.44 -1.86 21.96
C TYR A 97 7.08 -1.76 21.27
N ALA A 98 5.99 -1.51 22.02
CA ALA A 98 4.65 -1.47 21.43
C ALA A 98 4.50 -0.46 20.27
N PRO A 99 5.03 0.78 20.33
CA PRO A 99 4.94 1.71 19.21
C PRO A 99 5.65 1.20 17.95
N ILE A 100 6.81 0.55 18.13
CA ILE A 100 7.60 -0.02 17.03
C ILE A 100 6.86 -1.21 16.42
N TRP A 101 6.35 -2.09 17.29
CA TRP A 101 5.60 -3.28 16.89
C TRP A 101 4.33 -2.93 16.12
N ARG A 102 3.56 -1.94 16.60
CA ARG A 102 2.37 -1.44 15.88
C ARG A 102 2.74 -0.82 14.54
N ARG A 103 3.80 -0.01 14.50
CA ARG A 103 4.28 0.60 13.25
C ARG A 103 4.72 -0.44 12.23
N GLU A 104 5.44 -1.47 12.65
CA GLU A 104 5.85 -2.57 11.77
C GLU A 104 4.62 -3.31 11.20
N ARG A 105 3.61 -3.57 12.02
CA ARG A 105 2.37 -4.24 11.59
C ARG A 105 1.53 -3.42 10.63
N GLU A 106 1.56 -2.11 10.78
CA GLU A 106 0.93 -1.17 9.85
C GLU A 106 1.90 -0.69 8.77
N SER A 107 3.02 -1.38 8.53
CA SER A 107 3.94 -1.05 7.44
C SER A 107 3.45 -1.64 6.12
N LEU A 108 3.87 -1.03 5.00
CA LEU A 108 3.58 -1.53 3.67
C LEU A 108 4.24 -2.91 3.46
N GLU A 109 5.50 -3.03 3.88
CA GLU A 109 6.32 -4.23 3.70
C GLU A 109 5.69 -5.45 4.41
N ARG A 110 5.23 -5.25 5.65
CA ARG A 110 4.59 -6.33 6.40
C ARG A 110 3.26 -6.76 5.78
N ASN A 111 2.58 -5.85 5.10
CA ASN A 111 1.29 -6.09 4.46
C ASN A 111 1.42 -6.41 2.97
N GLY A 112 2.59 -6.87 2.50
CA GLY A 112 2.75 -7.41 1.15
C GLY A 112 2.97 -6.37 0.05
N PHE A 113 3.22 -5.12 0.42
CA PHE A 113 3.53 -4.05 -0.54
C PHE A 113 5.03 -3.82 -0.63
N VAL A 114 5.50 -3.56 -1.84
CA VAL A 114 6.80 -2.94 -2.11
C VAL A 114 6.58 -1.47 -2.45
N SER A 115 7.53 -0.61 -2.10
CA SER A 115 7.45 0.83 -2.38
C SER A 115 8.75 1.39 -2.93
N ILE A 116 8.65 2.40 -3.79
CA ILE A 116 9.79 3.18 -4.29
C ILE A 116 9.42 4.66 -4.37
N THR A 117 10.41 5.53 -4.24
CA THR A 117 10.27 6.96 -4.55
C THR A 117 11.22 7.32 -5.69
N VAL A 118 10.71 8.02 -6.70
CA VAL A 118 11.46 8.37 -7.91
C VAL A 118 11.26 9.84 -8.22
N VAL A 119 12.35 10.54 -8.52
CA VAL A 119 12.31 11.89 -9.07
C VAL A 119 12.34 11.75 -10.59
N VAL A 120 11.39 12.40 -11.27
CA VAL A 120 11.28 12.31 -12.73
C VAL A 120 12.43 13.08 -13.39
N HIS A 121 13.26 12.38 -14.16
CA HIS A 121 14.34 12.97 -14.94
C HIS A 121 13.97 12.99 -16.44
N ASN A 122 14.48 13.98 -17.17
CA ASN A 122 14.37 13.99 -18.62
C ASN A 122 15.56 14.71 -19.25
N GLU A 123 16.52 13.95 -19.79
CA GLU A 123 17.62 14.52 -20.57
C GLU A 123 17.28 14.55 -22.08
N ARG A 124 16.34 13.73 -22.54
CA ARG A 124 15.93 13.65 -23.95
C ARG A 124 14.62 14.41 -24.18
N GLY A 125 14.74 15.70 -24.51
CA GLY A 125 13.66 16.67 -24.70
C GLY A 125 12.62 16.42 -25.81
N VAL A 126 12.05 15.22 -25.91
CA VAL A 126 10.92 14.95 -26.80
C VAL A 126 9.81 14.32 -25.98
N HIS A 127 8.67 15.02 -25.91
CA HIS A 127 7.39 14.62 -25.31
C HIS A 127 7.17 13.10 -25.22
N LEU A 128 7.68 12.46 -24.17
CA LEU A 128 7.09 11.23 -23.69
C LEU A 128 5.75 11.61 -23.08
N ARG A 129 4.75 10.76 -23.28
CA ARG A 129 3.50 10.84 -22.50
C ARG A 129 3.75 9.90 -21.31
N PRO A 130 4.56 10.28 -20.30
CA PRO A 130 5.01 9.37 -19.25
C PRO A 130 3.83 8.66 -18.62
N THR A 131 2.72 9.37 -18.50
CA THR A 131 1.41 8.88 -18.12
C THR A 131 0.92 7.63 -18.87
N SER A 132 0.82 7.67 -20.20
CA SER A 132 0.29 6.53 -20.98
C SER A 132 1.29 5.39 -21.07
N ASP A 133 2.58 5.72 -21.09
CA ASP A 133 3.64 4.74 -21.14
C ASP A 133 3.75 3.99 -19.81
N LEU A 134 3.61 4.69 -18.68
CA LEU A 134 3.53 4.10 -17.34
C LEU A 134 2.33 3.16 -17.22
N ALA A 135 1.15 3.60 -17.64
CA ALA A 135 -0.05 2.77 -17.59
C ALA A 135 0.14 1.49 -18.41
N ARG A 136 0.64 1.60 -19.65
CA ARG A 136 0.92 0.45 -20.51
C ARG A 136 1.99 -0.47 -19.92
N LEU A 137 3.02 0.08 -19.31
CA LEU A 137 4.08 -0.68 -18.67
C LEU A 137 3.54 -1.44 -17.45
N ALA A 138 2.84 -0.76 -16.54
CA ALA A 138 2.26 -1.37 -15.34
C ALA A 138 1.26 -2.48 -15.68
N SER A 139 0.47 -2.32 -16.75
CA SER A 139 -0.49 -3.34 -17.22
C SER A 139 0.15 -4.65 -17.70
N GLN A 140 1.47 -4.69 -17.95
CA GLN A 140 2.16 -5.92 -18.36
C GLN A 140 2.47 -6.88 -17.20
N PHE A 141 2.30 -6.44 -15.95
CA PHE A 141 2.67 -7.20 -14.76
C PHE A 141 1.46 -7.73 -14.00
N ASP A 142 1.58 -8.95 -13.47
CA ASP A 142 0.59 -9.58 -12.56
C ASP A 142 0.71 -9.00 -11.13
N CYS A 143 0.35 -7.72 -11.01
CA CYS A 143 0.32 -6.96 -9.75
C CYS A 143 -0.54 -5.69 -9.89
N ASP A 144 -0.93 -5.11 -8.78
CA ASP A 144 -1.48 -3.76 -8.72
C ASP A 144 -0.37 -2.75 -8.43
N VAL A 145 -0.44 -1.59 -9.10
CA VAL A 145 0.54 -0.51 -8.96
C VAL A 145 -0.21 0.78 -8.72
N TYR A 146 0.15 1.50 -7.66
CA TYR A 146 -0.43 2.78 -7.28
C TYR A 146 0.64 3.85 -7.21
N VAL A 147 0.26 5.09 -7.55
CA VAL A 147 1.13 6.27 -7.52
C VAL A 147 0.52 7.36 -6.65
N HIS A 148 1.38 7.99 -5.86
CA HIS A 148 1.15 9.23 -5.17
C HIS A 148 2.03 10.34 -5.76
N LYS A 149 1.43 11.51 -5.94
CA LYS A 149 2.08 12.78 -6.25
C LYS A 149 1.45 13.87 -5.36
N PRO A 150 2.22 14.86 -4.88
CA PRO A 150 1.66 16.00 -4.18
C PRO A 150 0.58 16.73 -5.00
N ASN A 151 -0.50 17.16 -4.33
CA ASN A 151 -1.60 17.94 -4.91
C ASN A 151 -2.36 17.26 -6.06
N MET A 152 -2.51 15.93 -6.02
CA MET A 152 -3.35 15.21 -6.99
C MET A 152 -4.84 15.59 -6.86
N PRO A 153 -5.50 16.03 -7.95
CA PRO A 153 -6.91 16.40 -7.91
C PRO A 153 -7.85 15.18 -7.82
N TYR A 154 -7.41 14.02 -8.33
CA TYR A 154 -8.17 12.78 -8.34
C TYR A 154 -7.31 11.63 -7.82
N TYR A 155 -7.94 10.70 -7.11
CA TYR A 155 -7.31 9.51 -6.53
C TYR A 155 -8.37 8.43 -6.26
N ASN A 156 -7.97 7.17 -6.09
CA ASN A 156 -8.91 6.08 -5.82
C ASN A 156 -9.15 5.89 -4.30
N PHE A 157 -8.09 6.03 -3.50
CA PHE A 157 -8.16 5.91 -2.03
C PHE A 157 -7.12 6.79 -1.33
N LEU A 158 -7.33 7.01 -0.03
CA LEU A 158 -6.33 7.59 0.87
C LEU A 158 -5.65 6.46 1.64
N LEU A 159 -4.33 6.53 1.77
CA LEU A 159 -3.52 5.62 2.56
C LEU A 159 -2.62 6.45 3.47
N ASN A 160 -2.77 6.30 4.79
CA ASN A 160 -2.04 7.09 5.78
C ASN A 160 -2.07 8.61 5.49
N GLY A 161 -3.20 9.12 5.00
CA GLY A 161 -3.42 10.53 4.66
C GLY A 161 -2.92 10.95 3.28
N LYS A 162 -2.26 10.05 2.52
CA LYS A 162 -1.78 10.34 1.17
C LYS A 162 -2.74 9.79 0.11
N PRO A 163 -3.08 10.57 -0.93
CA PRO A 163 -3.89 10.09 -2.05
C PRO A 163 -3.09 9.20 -3.01
N TYR A 164 -3.70 8.09 -3.43
CA TYR A 164 -3.11 7.14 -4.38
C TYR A 164 -4.04 6.87 -5.57
N MET A 165 -3.45 6.77 -6.76
CA MET A 165 -4.12 6.43 -8.01
C MET A 165 -3.54 5.15 -8.61
N ASN A 166 -4.39 4.29 -9.16
CA ASN A 166 -4.00 3.09 -9.89
C ASN A 166 -3.34 3.49 -11.20
N VAL A 167 -2.08 3.07 -11.37
CA VAL A 167 -1.26 3.40 -12.54
C VAL A 167 -1.81 2.78 -13.81
N LYS A 168 -2.51 1.65 -13.73
CA LYS A 168 -3.13 0.98 -14.89
C LYS A 168 -4.31 1.78 -15.46
N SER A 169 -4.87 2.74 -14.71
CA SER A 169 -5.94 3.62 -15.21
C SER A 169 -5.36 4.73 -16.09
N ILE A 170 -5.37 4.56 -17.41
CA ILE A 170 -4.93 5.60 -18.36
C ILE A 170 -5.65 6.92 -18.09
N MET A 171 -6.97 6.90 -17.88
CA MET A 171 -7.76 8.10 -17.61
C MET A 171 -7.37 8.78 -16.29
N GLY A 172 -7.20 8.01 -15.21
CA GLY A 172 -6.75 8.53 -13.93
C GLY A 172 -5.35 9.13 -14.04
N MET A 173 -4.46 8.44 -14.74
CA MET A 173 -3.08 8.87 -14.98
C MET A 173 -3.03 10.21 -15.75
N LEU A 174 -3.90 10.45 -16.74
CA LEU A 174 -3.94 11.72 -17.50
C LEU A 174 -4.14 12.94 -16.59
N SER A 175 -4.84 12.78 -15.47
CA SER A 175 -5.08 13.87 -14.52
C SER A 175 -3.88 14.25 -13.65
N LEU A 176 -2.85 13.38 -13.55
CA LEU A 176 -1.69 13.64 -12.68
C LEU A 176 -0.74 14.73 -13.21
N GLY A 177 -0.73 14.96 -14.53
CA GLY A 177 0.14 15.95 -15.17
C GLY A 177 1.61 15.82 -14.74
N ILE A 178 2.20 14.62 -14.91
CA ILE A 178 3.58 14.34 -14.47
C ILE A 178 4.56 15.20 -15.28
N VAL A 179 5.42 15.95 -14.59
CA VAL A 179 6.46 16.79 -15.18
C VAL A 179 7.83 16.48 -14.59
N ILE A 180 8.88 16.99 -15.24
CA ILE A 180 10.27 16.84 -14.79
C ILE A 180 10.44 17.46 -13.40
N GLY A 181 11.18 16.78 -12.53
CA GLY A 181 11.39 17.21 -11.15
C GLY A 181 10.26 16.82 -10.19
N ASP A 182 9.14 16.28 -10.69
CA ASP A 182 8.12 15.70 -9.81
C ASP A 182 8.74 14.54 -9.01
N THR A 183 8.43 14.50 -7.71
CA THR A 183 8.71 13.35 -6.86
C THR A 183 7.47 12.47 -6.80
N LEU A 184 7.60 11.23 -7.27
CA LEU A 184 6.51 10.26 -7.31
C LEU A 184 6.81 9.12 -6.32
N GLU A 185 5.82 8.74 -5.54
CA GLU A 185 5.86 7.60 -4.63
C GLU A 185 4.98 6.50 -5.21
N PHE A 186 5.58 5.34 -5.46
CA PHE A 186 4.86 4.17 -5.98
C PHE A 186 4.79 3.09 -4.92
N ILE A 187 3.64 2.43 -4.86
CA ILE A 187 3.45 1.19 -4.10
C ILE A 187 2.89 0.12 -5.03
N ALA A 188 3.28 -1.14 -4.82
CA ALA A 188 2.74 -2.25 -5.59
C ALA A 188 2.57 -3.50 -4.73
N THR A 189 1.58 -4.32 -5.07
CA THR A 189 1.30 -5.62 -4.42
C THR A 189 0.90 -6.64 -5.48
N GLY A 190 1.21 -7.92 -5.24
CA GLY A 190 1.00 -9.00 -6.19
C GLY A 190 2.30 -9.68 -6.62
N ARG A 191 2.19 -10.69 -7.49
CA ARG A 191 3.28 -11.63 -7.80
C ARG A 191 4.47 -10.96 -8.45
N GLU A 192 4.23 -9.94 -9.27
CA GLU A 192 5.27 -9.24 -10.03
C GLU A 192 5.52 -7.81 -9.55
N ALA A 193 5.08 -7.47 -8.33
CA ALA A 193 5.13 -6.11 -7.79
C ALA A 193 6.56 -5.51 -7.81
N THR A 194 7.57 -6.26 -7.37
CA THR A 194 8.97 -5.80 -7.40
C THR A 194 9.46 -5.52 -8.82
N LYS A 195 9.20 -6.44 -9.77
CA LYS A 195 9.61 -6.27 -11.17
C LYS A 195 8.91 -5.07 -11.82
N ALA A 196 7.63 -4.87 -11.51
CA ALA A 196 6.85 -3.75 -12.01
C ALA A 196 7.44 -2.41 -11.54
N LEU A 197 7.77 -2.29 -10.24
CA LEU A 197 8.37 -1.07 -9.70
C LEU A 197 9.78 -0.83 -10.25
N GLU A 198 10.59 -1.87 -10.45
CA GLU A 198 11.89 -1.75 -11.11
C GLU A 198 11.77 -1.23 -12.55
N ALA A 199 10.80 -1.75 -13.32
CA ALA A 199 10.56 -1.31 -14.69
C ALA A 199 10.07 0.15 -14.73
N VAL A 200 9.13 0.52 -13.84
CA VAL A 200 8.65 1.90 -13.68
C VAL A 200 9.79 2.84 -13.33
N LYS A 201 10.66 2.45 -12.39
CA LYS A 201 11.83 3.24 -12.00
C LYS A 201 12.76 3.49 -13.20
N LYS A 202 13.14 2.44 -13.93
CA LYS A 202 14.02 2.55 -15.11
C LYS A 202 13.44 3.49 -16.15
N MET A 203 12.14 3.35 -16.44
CA MET A 203 11.44 4.21 -17.40
C MET A 203 11.48 5.70 -16.99
N LEU A 204 11.25 6.00 -15.71
CA LEU A 204 11.24 7.37 -15.20
C LEU A 204 12.63 7.99 -15.04
N LEU A 205 13.67 7.17 -14.84
CA LEU A 205 15.06 7.60 -14.81
C LEU A 205 15.71 7.65 -16.21
N GLN A 206 15.03 7.14 -17.24
CA GLN A 206 15.60 6.93 -18.58
C GLN A 206 16.84 6.04 -18.58
N GLU A 207 16.93 5.10 -17.64
CA GLU A 207 17.93 4.04 -17.67
C GLU A 207 17.54 3.05 -18.77
N ASP A 208 18.45 2.72 -19.69
CA ASP A 208 18.18 1.78 -20.78
C ASP A 208 17.62 0.47 -20.18
N VAL A 209 16.39 0.14 -20.54
CA VAL A 209 15.87 -1.22 -20.34
C VAL A 209 16.71 -2.09 -21.27
N PRO A 210 17.55 -3.02 -20.79
CA PRO A 210 18.22 -3.93 -21.68
C PRO A 210 17.13 -4.66 -22.47
N ALA A 211 17.08 -4.39 -23.77
CA ALA A 211 16.24 -5.11 -24.70
C ALA A 211 16.69 -6.56 -24.61
N ASN A 212 15.89 -7.41 -23.98
CA ASN A 212 16.23 -8.83 -23.94
C ASN A 212 16.18 -9.38 -25.37
N ALA A 213 17.37 -9.86 -25.75
CA ALA A 213 17.71 -10.75 -26.85
C ALA A 213 16.95 -12.09 -26.79
#